data_AF-L0IJ82-F1
#
_entry.id   AF-L0IJ82-F1
#
_cell.length_a   1.000
_cell.length_b   1.000
_cell.length_c   1.000
_cell.angle_alpha   90.00
_cell.angle_beta   90.00
_cell.angle_gamma   90.00
#
_symmetry.space_group_name_H-M   'P 1'
#
loop_
_entity.id
_entity.type
_entity.pdbx_description
1 polymer ?
#
loop_
_entity_poly.entity_id
_entity_poly.type
_entity_poly.pdbx_seq_one_letter_code
_entity_poly.pdbx_strand_id
1 'polypeptide(L)' 'MLNALGITIIFLIIIFMEVPGLIKKKKTKEIVVFFILIAIGYTLNLLVAFDIKVTATNKIIEMLLKPVEKIWGK' A
#
# COMPACT_ATOMS: atom_id res chain seq x y z
N MET A 1 -16.17 2.34 11.35
CA MET A 1 -15.67 1.20 12.16
C MET A 1 -15.87 -0.15 11.46
N LEU A 2 -17.09 -0.50 11.01
CA LEU A 2 -17.32 -1.77 10.29
C LEU A 2 -16.44 -1.95 9.04
N ASN A 3 -16.24 -0.88 8.26
CA ASN A 3 -15.36 -0.91 7.08
C ASN A 3 -13.91 -1.28 7.42
N ALA A 4 -13.36 -0.72 8.50
CA ALA A 4 -12.00 -1.02 8.94
C ALA A 4 -11.85 -2.48 9.39
N LEU A 5 -12.86 -3.04 10.07
CA LEU A 5 -12.88 -4.46 10.42
C LEU A 5 -12.92 -5.36 9.17
N GLY A 6 -13.77 -5.04 8.20
CA GLY A 6 -13.85 -5.76 6.94
C GLY A 6 -12.51 -5.75 6.18
N ILE A 7 -11.88 -4.58 6.07
CA ILE A 7 -10.55 -4.44 5.47
C ILE A 7 -9.52 -5.30 6.22
N THR A 8 -9.50 -5.24 7.55
CA THR A 8 -8.56 -6.03 8.37
C THR A 8 -8.71 -7.53 8.12
N ILE A 9 -9.95 -8.04 8.05
CA ILE A 9 -10.23 -9.44 7.79
C ILE A 9 -9.72 -9.86 6.40
N ILE A 10 -9.94 -9.04 5.37
CA ILE A 10 -9.45 -9.33 4.00
C ILE A 10 -7.92 -9.45 4.00
N PHE A 11 -7.20 -8.52 4.62
CA PHE A 11 -5.75 -8.57 4.69
C PHE A 11 -5.24 -9.78 5.50
N LEU A 12 -5.92 -10.16 6.58
CA LEU A 12 -5.59 -11.37 7.34
C LEU A 12 -5.75 -12.64 6.48
N ILE A 13 -6.80 -12.72 5.67
CA ILE A 13 -7.01 -13.85 4.73
C ILE A 13 -5.86 -13.91 3.72
N ILE A 14 -5.47 -12.78 3.13
CA ILE A 14 -4.35 -12.71 2.18
C ILE A 14 -3.05 -13.20 2.84
N ILE A 15 -2.73 -12.70 4.04
CA ILE A 15 -1.56 -13.12 4.82
C ILE A 15 -1.60 -14.63 5.08
N PHE A 16 -2.76 -15.15 5.51
CA PHE A 16 -2.93 -16.56 5.81
C PHE A 16 -2.76 -17.46 4.59
N MET A 17 -3.18 -17.02 3.39
CA MET A 17 -3.02 -17.79 2.16
C MET A 17 -1.58 -17.74 1.61
N GLU A 18 -0.93 -16.58 1.67
CA GLU A 18 0.36 -16.36 0.99
C GLU A 18 1.57 -16.70 1.85
N VAL A 19 1.58 -16.28 3.12
CA VAL A 19 2.75 -16.41 4.01
C VAL A 19 3.19 -17.86 4.21
N PRO A 20 2.29 -18.86 4.41
CA PRO A 20 2.72 -20.25 4.53
C PRO A 20 3.43 -20.77 3.29
N GLY A 21 3.02 -20.33 2.10
CA GLY A 21 3.68 -20.68 0.83
C GLY A 21 5.10 -20.13 0.76
N LEU A 22 5.28 -18.87 1.16
CA LEU A 22 6.59 -18.20 1.17
C LEU A 22 7.54 -18.79 2.21
N ILE A 23 7.04 -19.15 3.39
CA ILE A 23 7.81 -19.82 4.45
C ILE A 23 8.28 -21.20 3.97
N LYS A 24 7.38 -22.01 3.39
CA LYS A 24 7.71 -23.35 2.87
C LYS A 24 8.82 -23.29 1.80
N LYS A 25 8.82 -22.25 0.97
CA LYS A 25 9.84 -22.03 -0.07
C LYS A 25 11.13 -21.40 0.45
N LYS A 26 11.24 -21.12 1.76
CA LYS A 26 12.38 -20.43 2.42
C LYS A 26 12.74 -19.08 1.77
N LYS A 27 11.75 -18.38 1.22
CA LYS A 27 11.94 -17.12 0.49
C LYS A 27 11.89 -15.91 1.42
N THR A 28 12.87 -15.80 2.31
CA THR A 28 12.88 -14.76 3.36
C THR A 28 12.85 -13.33 2.81
N LYS A 29 13.54 -13.06 1.69
CA LYS A 29 13.49 -11.75 1.03
C LYS A 29 12.09 -11.45 0.46
N GLU A 30 11.43 -12.44 -0.11
CA GLU A 30 10.07 -12.29 -0.67
C GLU A 30 9.05 -12.07 0.45
N ILE A 31 9.21 -12.70 1.61
CA ILE A 31 8.40 -12.45 2.81
C ILE A 31 8.51 -10.99 3.25
N VAL A 32 9.73 -10.44 3.29
CA VAL A 32 9.94 -9.03 3.66
C VAL A 32 9.23 -8.10 2.68
N VAL A 33 9.41 -8.31 1.38
CA VAL A 33 8.74 -7.49 0.34
C VAL A 33 7.22 -7.62 0.44
N PHE A 34 6.71 -8.84 0.63
CA PHE A 34 5.29 -9.10 0.83
C PHE A 34 4.72 -8.30 2.00
N PHE A 35 5.37 -8.34 3.17
CA PHE A 35 4.90 -7.59 4.34
C PHE A 35 5.00 -6.08 4.17
N ILE A 36 6.01 -5.57 3.45
CA ILE A 36 6.10 -4.14 3.12
C ILE A 36 4.89 -3.73 2.25
N LEU A 37 4.59 -4.51 1.20
CA LEU A 37 3.46 -4.23 0.31
C LEU A 37 2.12 -4.32 1.05
N ILE A 38 1.95 -5.34 1.90
CA ILE A 38 0.78 -5.50 2.77
C ILE A 38 0.63 -4.30 3.70
N ALA A 39 1.70 -3.86 4.35
CA ALA A 39 1.65 -2.72 5.27
C ALA A 39 1.24 -1.43 4.56
N ILE A 40 1.77 -1.17 3.36
CA ILE A 40 1.40 -0.01 2.54
C ILE A 40 -0.08 -0.09 2.15
N GLY A 41 -0.51 -1.20 1.55
CA GLY A 41 -1.88 -1.38 1.10
C GLY A 41 -2.90 -1.30 2.24
N TYR A 42 -2.59 -1.92 3.37
CA TYR A 42 -3.44 -1.91 4.56
C TYR A 42 -3.56 -0.51 5.16
N THR A 43 -2.44 0.19 5.30
CA THR A 43 -2.40 1.57 5.83
C THR A 43 -3.23 2.49 4.95
N LEU A 44 -3.05 2.46 3.62
CA LEU A 44 -3.81 3.29 2.69
C LEU A 44 -5.31 3.01 2.77
N ASN A 45 -5.72 1.74 2.84
CA ASN A 45 -7.13 1.38 2.95
C ASN A 45 -7.72 1.81 4.29
N LEU A 46 -6.97 1.71 5.39
CA LEU A 46 -7.41 2.23 6.68
C LEU A 46 -7.59 3.75 6.65
N LEU A 47 -6.62 4.50 6.09
CA LEU A 47 -6.75 5.95 5.95
C LEU A 47 -8.04 6.33 5.21
N VAL A 48 -8.34 5.65 4.10
CA VAL A 48 -9.59 5.85 3.36
C VAL A 48 -10.82 5.48 4.20
N ALA A 49 -10.77 4.37 4.94
CA ALA A 49 -11.87 3.93 5.80
C ALA A 49 -12.14 4.84 7.01
N PHE A 50 -11.18 5.69 7.37
CA PHE A 50 -11.31 6.74 8.38
C PHE A 50 -11.59 8.12 7.76
N ASP A 51 -12.00 8.18 6.49
CA ASP A 51 -12.29 9.42 5.75
C ASP A 51 -11.09 10.38 5.66
N ILE A 52 -9.87 9.87 5.87
CA ILE A 52 -8.65 10.64 5.67
C ILE A 52 -8.41 10.73 4.17
N LYS A 53 -8.43 11.95 3.63
CA LYS A 53 -8.19 12.22 2.22
C LYS A 53 -6.77 11.81 1.83
N VAL A 54 -6.65 10.64 1.22
CA VAL A 54 -5.42 10.22 0.54
C VAL A 54 -5.34 11.00 -0.77
N THR A 55 -4.30 11.80 -0.93
CA THR A 55 -4.05 12.55 -2.18
C THR A 55 -3.91 11.56 -3.34
N ALA A 56 -4.66 11.78 -4.43
CA ALA A 56 -4.56 10.94 -5.61
C ALA A 56 -3.12 10.91 -6.15
N THR A 57 -2.67 9.74 -6.60
CA THR A 57 -1.31 9.51 -7.11
C THR A 57 -0.94 10.51 -8.20
N ASN A 58 -1.87 10.82 -9.10
CA ASN A 58 -1.66 11.79 -10.18
C ASN A 58 -1.29 13.18 -9.66
N LYS A 59 -1.89 13.60 -8.54
CA LYS A 59 -1.63 14.91 -7.93
C LYS A 59 -0.29 14.93 -7.20
N ILE A 60 0.14 13.78 -6.65
CA ILE A 60 1.50 13.62 -6.10
C ILE A 60 2.52 13.70 -7.24
N ILE A 61 2.27 13.02 -8.36
CA ILE A 61 3.13 13.06 -9.54
C ILE A 61 3.22 14.50 -10.08
N GLU A 62 2.08 15.20 -10.26
CA GLU A 62 2.07 16.61 -10.64
C GLU A 62 2.90 17.48 -9.69
N MET A 63 2.79 17.25 -8.37
CA MET A 63 3.56 18.02 -7.39
C MET A 63 5.07 17.77 -7.51
N LEU A 64 5.48 16.54 -7.80
CA LEU A 64 6.90 16.19 -8.01
C LEU A 64 7.43 16.68 -9.36
N LEU A 65 6.58 16.71 -10.39
CA LEU A 65 6.96 17.11 -11.76
C LEU A 65 6.90 18.63 -11.98
N LYS A 66 6.07 19.37 -11.26
CA LYS A 66 6.02 20.85 -11.29
C LYS A 66 7.39 21.55 -11.23
N PRO A 67 8.32 21.19 -10.32
CA PRO A 67 9.64 21.80 -10.31
C PRO A 67 10.48 21.43 -11.55
N VAL A 68 10.30 20.23 -12.12
CA VAL A 68 10.99 19.80 -13.35
C VAL A 68 10.46 20.58 -14.55
N GLU A 69 9.14 20.71 -14.67
CA GLU A 69 8.46 21.48 -15.72
C GLU A 69 8.89 22.95 -15.70
N LYS A 70 9.08 23.54 -14.52
CA LYS A 70 9.58 24.91 -14.36
C LYS A 70 11.04 25.09 -14.85
N ILE A 71 11.84 24.03 -14.81
CA ILE A 71 13.26 24.04 -15.24
C ILE A 71 13.39 23.72 -16.74
N TRP A 72 12.57 22.79 -17.24
CA TRP A 72 12.60 22.32 -18.64
C TRP A 72 11.70 23.12 -19.59
N GLY A 73 10.65 23.78 -19.10
CA GLY A 73 9.72 24.59 -19.89
C GLY A 73 10.23 26.00 -20.24
N LYS A 74 11.55 26.19 -20.33
CA LYS A 74 12.19 27.42 -20.79
C LYS A 74 12.71 27.27 -22.21
#